data_AF-A0A1T5P8G1-F1
#
_entry.id   AF-A0A1T5P8G1-F1
#
_cell.length_a   1.000
_cell.length_b   1.000
_cell.length_c   1.000
_cell.angle_alpha   90.00
_cell.angle_beta   90.00
_cell.angle_gamma   90.00
#
_symmetry.space_group_name_H-M   'P 1'
#
loop_
_entity.id
_entity.type
_entity.pdbx_description
1 polymer ?
#
loop_
_entity_poly.entity_id
_entity_poly.type
_entity_poly.pdbx_seq_one_letter_code
_entity_poly.pdbx_strand_id
1 'polypeptide(L)'
;MRSNLESYYHRSRLIVKYWENTLSEEESEELEAWIDASEENRLLFAELSKEVTLKEELKQMGKYHPQQAWKKVEAGRKEKKQVPWAGVIATLIMLLLAITLKWCYLREAPPVDKKIDNRGISR
;
A
#
# COMPACT_ATOMS: atom_id res chain seq x y z
N MET A 1 -32.12 34.63 -3.00
CA MET A 1 -31.40 33.34 -3.14
C MET A 1 -30.52 33.26 -4.39
N ARG A 2 -30.96 33.73 -5.58
CA ARG A 2 -30.13 33.69 -6.83
C ARG A 2 -28.86 34.56 -6.79
N SER A 3 -28.87 35.67 -6.06
CA SER A 3 -27.76 36.64 -5.96
C SER A 3 -26.47 36.09 -5.38
N ASN A 4 -26.56 35.21 -4.37
CA ASN A 4 -25.38 34.73 -3.66
C ASN A 4 -24.60 33.74 -4.53
N LEU A 5 -25.31 32.94 -5.32
CA LEU A 5 -24.71 31.94 -6.21
C LEU A 5 -23.88 32.61 -7.31
N GLU A 6 -24.41 33.65 -7.95
CA GLU A 6 -23.68 34.45 -8.94
C GLU A 6 -22.40 35.07 -8.34
N SER A 7 -22.47 35.53 -7.08
CA SER A 7 -21.31 36.06 -6.37
C SER A 7 -20.24 34.98 -6.13
N TYR A 8 -20.63 33.78 -5.68
CA TYR A 8 -19.69 32.66 -5.49
C TYR A 8 -19.05 32.18 -6.82
N TYR A 9 -19.82 32.16 -7.91
CA TYR A 9 -19.29 31.84 -9.24
C TYR A 9 -18.29 32.90 -9.71
N HIS A 10 -18.59 34.18 -9.51
CA HIS A 10 -17.67 35.25 -9.87
C HIS A 10 -16.36 35.17 -9.06
N ARG A 11 -16.44 34.96 -7.74
CA ARG A 11 -15.24 34.80 -6.89
C ARG A 11 -14.40 33.57 -7.27
N SER A 12 -15.05 32.43 -7.52
CA SER A 12 -14.32 31.24 -7.96
C SER A 12 -13.64 31.43 -9.33
N ARG A 13 -14.28 32.16 -10.26
CA ARG A 13 -13.66 32.53 -11.54
C ARG A 13 -12.41 33.39 -11.35
N LEU A 14 -12.45 34.40 -10.46
CA LEU A 14 -11.29 35.24 -10.15
C LEU A 14 -10.13 34.42 -9.55
N ILE A 15 -10.43 33.50 -8.64
CA ILE A 15 -9.43 32.61 -8.03
C ILE A 15 -8.78 31.69 -9.08
N VAL A 16 -9.55 31.16 -10.02
CA VAL A 16 -8.99 30.35 -11.13
C VAL A 16 -8.08 31.18 -12.01
N LYS A 17 -8.50 32.40 -12.39
CA LYS A 17 -7.67 33.33 -13.16
C LYS A 17 -6.38 33.70 -12.43
N TYR A 18 -6.42 33.82 -11.10
CA TYR A 18 -5.24 34.04 -10.28
C TYR A 18 -4.22 32.92 -10.45
N TRP A 19 -4.66 31.65 -10.37
CA TRP A 19 -3.76 30.50 -10.56
C TRP A 19 -3.24 30.35 -12.00
N GLU A 20 -4.03 30.78 -12.98
CA GLU A 20 -3.61 30.82 -14.39
C GLU A 20 -2.73 32.03 -14.73
N ASN A 21 -2.55 32.96 -13.78
CA ASN A 21 -1.84 34.23 -13.97
C ASN A 21 -2.43 35.09 -15.10
N THR A 22 -3.77 35.08 -15.23
CA THR A 22 -4.54 35.77 -16.28
C THR A 22 -5.48 36.86 -15.75
N LEU A 23 -5.28 37.29 -14.50
CA LEU A 23 -6.02 38.42 -13.92
C LEU A 23 -5.64 39.75 -14.58
N SER A 24 -6.64 40.62 -14.80
CA SER A 24 -6.36 42.04 -15.04
C SER A 24 -6.02 42.76 -13.74
N GLU A 25 -5.52 43.99 -13.83
CA GLU A 25 -5.19 44.84 -12.68
C GLU A 25 -6.44 45.10 -11.82
N GLU A 26 -7.57 45.42 -12.45
CA GLU A 26 -8.84 45.65 -11.75
C GLU A 26 -9.38 44.38 -11.08
N GLU A 27 -9.23 43.22 -11.75
CA GLU A 27 -9.64 41.93 -11.20
C GLU A 27 -8.73 41.50 -10.03
N SER A 28 -7.45 41.89 -10.05
CA SER A 28 -6.50 41.66 -8.96
C SER A 28 -6.89 42.48 -7.73
N GLU A 29 -7.14 43.77 -7.90
CA GLU A 29 -7.62 44.65 -6.81
C GLU A 29 -8.96 44.14 -6.25
N GLU A 30 -9.87 43.69 -7.11
CA GLU A 30 -11.16 43.13 -6.69
C GLU A 30 -10.99 41.83 -5.87
N LEU A 31 -10.02 40.99 -6.22
CA LEU A 31 -9.72 39.76 -5.50
C LEU A 31 -9.05 40.05 -4.15
N GLU A 32 -8.08 40.96 -4.12
CA GLU A 32 -7.41 41.40 -2.88
C GLU A 32 -8.39 42.04 -1.91
N ALA A 33 -9.24 42.96 -2.39
CA ALA A 33 -10.27 43.59 -1.56
C ALA A 33 -11.23 42.57 -0.95
N TRP A 34 -11.53 41.48 -1.65
CA TRP A 34 -12.36 40.39 -1.12
C TRP A 34 -11.62 39.53 -0.08
N ILE A 35 -10.34 39.24 -0.30
CA ILE A 35 -9.49 38.53 0.66
C ILE A 35 -9.38 39.33 1.97
N ASP A 36 -9.20 40.65 1.87
CA ASP A 36 -9.04 41.54 3.03
C ASP A 36 -10.35 41.88 3.73
N ALA A 37 -11.49 41.67 3.07
CA ALA A 37 -12.80 41.95 3.64
C ALA A 37 -13.14 41.08 4.85
N SER A 38 -12.59 39.85 4.95
CA SER A 38 -12.81 38.99 6.12
C SER A 38 -11.74 37.92 6.30
N GLU A 39 -11.55 37.51 7.55
CA GLU A 39 -10.70 36.36 7.91
C GLU A 39 -11.13 35.07 7.20
N GLU A 40 -12.45 34.87 7.10
CA GLU A 40 -13.04 33.69 6.46
C GLU A 40 -12.67 33.59 4.97
N ASN A 41 -12.71 34.72 4.25
CA ASN A 41 -12.33 34.76 2.84
C ASN A 41 -10.84 34.46 2.65
N ARG A 42 -9.99 34.99 3.54
CA ARG A 42 -8.55 34.72 3.52
C ARG A 42 -8.24 33.24 3.75
N LEU A 43 -8.89 32.63 4.73
CA LEU A 43 -8.75 31.20 5.00
C LEU A 43 -9.22 30.34 3.83
N LEU A 44 -10.39 30.66 3.25
CA LEU A 44 -10.94 29.97 2.10
C LEU A 44 -10.00 30.06 0.88
N PHE A 45 -9.44 31.24 0.61
CA PHE A 45 -8.48 31.42 -0.47
C PHE A 45 -7.20 30.60 -0.28
N ALA A 46 -6.67 30.56 0.96
CA ALA A 46 -5.49 29.78 1.31
C ALA A 46 -5.74 28.28 1.17
N GLU A 47 -6.91 27.79 1.61
CA GLU A 47 -7.30 26.38 1.50
C GLU A 47 -7.41 25.95 0.03
N LEU A 48 -8.10 26.74 -0.79
CA LEU A 48 -8.25 26.47 -2.23
C LEU A 48 -6.91 26.48 -2.95
N SER A 49 -6.02 27.42 -2.61
CA SER A 49 -4.69 27.53 -3.23
C SER A 49 -3.81 26.34 -2.88
N LYS A 50 -3.91 25.80 -1.65
CA LYS A 50 -3.15 24.63 -1.20
C LYS A 50 -3.47 23.38 -2.03
N GLU A 51 -4.74 23.17 -2.39
CA GLU A 51 -5.13 22.03 -3.23
C GLU A 51 -4.52 22.10 -4.63
N VAL A 52 -4.46 23.29 -5.23
CA VAL A 52 -3.89 23.48 -6.56
C VAL A 52 -2.38 23.29 -6.55
N THR A 53 -1.69 23.83 -5.54
CA THR A 53 -0.25 23.57 -5.33
C THR A 53 0.02 22.08 -5.20
N LEU A 54 -0.75 21.36 -4.39
CA LEU A 54 -0.58 19.91 -4.21
C LEU A 54 -0.84 19.12 -5.50
N LYS A 55 -1.85 19.50 -6.29
CA LYS A 55 -2.13 18.86 -7.59
C LYS A 55 -1.01 19.09 -8.59
N GLU A 56 -0.44 20.29 -8.65
CA GLU A 56 0.67 20.58 -9.56
C GLU A 56 1.94 19.84 -9.11
N GLU A 57 2.24 19.79 -7.80
CA GLU A 57 3.33 18.98 -7.25
C GLU A 57 3.18 17.48 -7.60
N LEU A 58 1.99 16.91 -7.41
CA LEU A 58 1.70 15.52 -7.78
C LEU A 58 1.82 15.28 -9.29
N LYS A 59 1.40 16.24 -10.12
CA LYS A 59 1.54 16.18 -11.58
C LYS A 59 3.01 16.24 -12.01
N GLN A 60 3.83 17.05 -11.35
CA GLN A 60 5.27 17.08 -11.57
C GLN A 60 5.92 15.77 -11.14
N MET A 61 5.58 15.24 -9.95
CA MET A 61 6.05 13.92 -9.50
C MET A 61 5.62 12.79 -10.46
N GLY A 62 4.38 12.83 -10.94
CA GLY A 62 3.83 11.87 -11.89
C GLY A 62 4.42 11.97 -13.30
N LYS A 63 4.91 13.15 -13.72
CA LYS A 63 5.64 13.33 -14.99
C LYS A 63 7.07 12.78 -14.93
N TYR A 64 7.70 12.74 -13.75
CA TYR A 64 9.10 12.34 -13.64
C TYR A 64 9.35 10.82 -13.71
N HIS A 65 8.42 9.94 -13.36
CA HIS A 65 8.73 8.50 -13.29
C HIS A 65 7.65 7.45 -13.67
N PRO A 66 6.77 7.61 -14.68
CA PRO A 66 6.06 6.44 -15.20
C PRO A 66 7.00 5.61 -16.08
N GLN A 67 7.55 6.18 -17.15
CA GLN A 67 8.27 5.40 -18.18
C GLN A 67 9.61 4.80 -17.70
N GLN A 68 10.31 5.43 -16.75
CA GLN A 68 11.55 4.87 -16.19
C GLN A 68 11.30 3.80 -15.11
N ALA A 69 10.19 3.91 -14.37
CA ALA A 69 9.80 2.88 -13.39
C ALA A 69 9.36 1.58 -14.10
N TRP A 70 8.61 1.70 -15.21
CA TRP A 70 8.22 0.53 -16.01
C TRP A 70 9.41 -0.21 -16.62
N LYS A 71 10.45 0.51 -17.08
CA LYS A 71 11.67 -0.13 -17.64
C LYS A 71 12.45 -0.95 -16.61
N LYS A 72 12.51 -0.55 -15.33
CA LYS A 72 13.15 -1.35 -14.27
C LYS A 72 12.33 -2.60 -13.92
N VAL A 73 11.01 -2.53 -14.00
CA VAL A 73 10.10 -3.68 -13.74
C VAL A 73 10.14 -4.71 -14.89
N GLU A 74 10.30 -4.27 -16.14
CA GLU A 74 10.44 -5.18 -17.29
C GLU A 74 11.84 -5.80 -17.40
N ALA A 75 12.90 -5.03 -17.09
CA ALA A 75 14.28 -5.53 -17.13
C ALA A 75 14.57 -6.59 -16.04
N GLY A 76 13.85 -6.56 -14.91
CA GLY A 76 13.95 -7.58 -13.86
C GLY A 76 13.19 -8.89 -14.16
N ARG A 77 12.50 -9.00 -15.30
CA ARG A 77 11.73 -10.20 -15.70
C ARG A 77 12.46 -11.07 -16.73
N LYS A 78 13.79 -10.99 -16.81
CA LYS A 78 14.60 -12.00 -17.49
C LYS A 78 15.60 -12.51 -16.47
N GLU A 79 15.75 -13.84 -16.41
CA GLU A 79 16.56 -14.59 -15.43
C GLU A 79 15.88 -14.98 -14.11
N LYS A 80 14.70 -15.61 -14.18
CA LYS A 80 14.38 -16.63 -13.17
C LYS A 80 15.14 -17.91 -13.56
N LYS A 81 16.33 -18.11 -12.98
CA LYS A 81 16.99 -19.43 -12.97
C LYS A 81 15.98 -20.44 -12.44
N GLN A 82 15.61 -21.42 -13.27
CA GLN A 82 14.75 -22.52 -12.85
C GLN A 82 15.48 -23.29 -11.75
N VAL A 83 15.05 -23.10 -10.51
CA VAL A 83 15.49 -23.96 -9.40
C VAL A 83 14.91 -25.34 -9.70
N PRO A 84 15.70 -26.44 -9.67
CA PRO A 84 15.18 -27.76 -9.98
C PRO A 84 14.29 -28.25 -8.82
N TRP A 85 13.01 -27.88 -8.85
CA TRP A 85 11.99 -28.29 -7.87
C TRP A 85 11.91 -29.81 -7.68
N ALA A 86 12.35 -30.58 -8.67
CA ALA A 86 12.47 -32.04 -8.60
C ALA A 86 13.36 -32.52 -7.42
N GLY A 87 14.46 -31.82 -7.12
CA GLY A 87 15.33 -32.18 -5.99
C GLY A 87 14.68 -31.88 -4.63
N VAL A 88 13.94 -30.78 -4.55
CA VAL A 88 13.24 -30.35 -3.31
C VAL A 88 12.10 -31.32 -2.98
N ILE A 89 11.32 -31.73 -3.98
CA ILE A 89 10.22 -32.69 -3.78
C ILE A 89 10.77 -34.04 -3.31
N ALA A 90 11.90 -34.50 -3.85
CA ALA A 90 12.53 -35.75 -3.40
C ALA A 90 12.92 -35.69 -1.91
N THR A 91 13.47 -34.56 -1.44
CA THR A 91 13.81 -34.40 -0.02
C THR A 91 12.57 -34.37 0.88
N LEU A 92 11.49 -33.74 0.45
CA LEU A 92 10.23 -33.72 1.20
C LEU A 92 9.62 -35.12 1.29
N ILE A 93 9.61 -35.87 0.19
CA ILE A 93 9.10 -37.25 0.17
C ILE A 93 9.96 -38.14 1.07
N MET A 94 11.29 -38.01 1.03
CA MET A 94 12.20 -38.78 1.87
C MET A 94 12.02 -38.47 3.37
N LEU A 95 11.82 -37.19 3.71
CA LEU A 95 11.52 -36.77 5.08
C LEU A 95 10.17 -37.32 5.57
N LEU A 96 9.13 -37.23 4.73
CA LEU A 96 7.82 -37.79 5.03
C LEU A 96 7.90 -39.30 5.27
N LEU A 97 8.57 -40.05 4.38
CA LEU A 97 8.75 -41.49 4.54
C LEU A 97 9.52 -41.85 5.82
N ALA A 98 10.57 -41.12 6.18
CA ALA A 98 11.31 -41.36 7.41
C ALA A 98 10.44 -41.15 8.66
N ILE A 99 9.56 -40.15 8.64
CA ILE A 99 8.60 -39.91 9.72
C ILE A 99 7.58 -41.06 9.75
N THR A 100 6.99 -41.45 8.63
CA THR A 100 6.01 -42.55 8.57
C THR A 100 6.63 -43.87 9.04
N LEU A 101 7.85 -44.19 8.62
CA LEU A 101 8.58 -45.39 9.06
C LEU A 101 8.87 -45.37 10.56
N LYS A 102 9.33 -44.23 11.10
CA LYS A 102 9.54 -44.06 12.54
C LYS A 102 8.24 -44.26 13.32
N TRP A 103 7.12 -43.74 12.82
CA TRP A 103 5.79 -43.90 13.42
C TRP A 103 5.29 -45.34 13.35
N CYS A 104 5.49 -46.04 12.23
CA CYS A 104 5.17 -47.47 12.13
C CYS A 104 6.04 -48.31 13.07
N TYR A 105 7.35 -48.06 13.12
CA TYR A 105 8.25 -48.77 14.03
C TYR A 105 7.88 -48.56 15.51
N LEU A 106 7.49 -47.35 15.90
CA LEU A 106 7.03 -47.06 17.26
C LEU A 106 5.65 -47.67 17.56
N ARG A 107 4.78 -47.80 16.56
CA ARG A 107 3.44 -48.37 16.70
C ARG A 107 3.46 -49.90 16.78
N GLU A 108 4.49 -50.53 16.20
CA GLU A 108 4.64 -51.98 16.16
C GLU A 108 5.39 -52.56 17.37
N ALA A 109 5.68 -51.81 18.43
CA ALA A 109 6.14 -52.42 19.68
C ALA A 109 5.00 -53.28 20.26
N PRO A 110 5.08 -54.63 20.22
CA PRO A 110 4.04 -55.46 20.81
C PRO A 110 4.10 -55.33 22.34
N PRO A 111 2.98 -55.41 23.07
CA PRO A 111 3.04 -55.51 24.53
C PRO A 111 3.73 -56.83 24.88
N VAL A 112 4.97 -56.76 25.39
CA VAL A 112 5.66 -57.92 25.95
C VAL A 112 4.98 -58.25 27.28
N ASP A 113 4.22 -59.34 27.30
CA ASP A 113 3.69 -59.94 28.50
C ASP A 113 4.87 -60.47 29.33
N LYS A 114 5.03 -59.93 30.54
CA LYS A 114 5.91 -60.54 31.54
C LYS A 114 5.04 -61.32 32.51
N LYS A 115 4.75 -62.58 32.17
CA LYS A 115 4.56 -63.60 33.20
C LYS A 115 5.91 -63.86 33.85
N ILE A 116 6.10 -63.39 35.08
CA ILE A 116 7.10 -63.93 35.99
C ILE A 116 6.44 -64.16 37.35
N ASP A 117 6.25 -65.45 37.63
CA ASP A 117 6.15 -66.12 38.93
C ASP A 117 7.05 -65.45 39.98
N ASN A 118 6.50 -65.09 41.14
CA ASN A 118 7.31 -65.02 42.34
C ASN A 118 6.58 -65.66 43.53
N ARG A 119 6.76 -66.97 43.63
CA ARG A 119 6.90 -67.70 44.90
C ARG A 119 7.74 -66.91 45.92
N GLY A 120 7.17 -66.75 47.12
CA GLY A 120 7.86 -66.41 48.39
C GLY A 120 8.21 -64.92 48.53
N ILE A 121 8.10 -64.27 49.69
CA ILE A 121 8.30 -64.73 51.07
C ILE A 121 7.61 -63.74 52.04
N SER A 122 6.98 -64.33 53.06
CA SER A 122 6.72 -63.89 54.45
C SER A 122 6.71 -62.41 54.83
N ARG A 123 5.59 -61.97 55.42
CA ARG A 123 5.50 -61.68 56.86
C ARG A 123 4.05 -61.69 57.35
#